data_AF-A0A9N9I8F7-F1
#
_entry.id   AF-A0A9N9I8F7-F1
#
_cell.length_a   1.000
_cell.length_b   1.000
_cell.length_c   1.000
_cell.angle_alpha   90.00
_cell.angle_beta   90.00
_cell.angle_gamma   90.00
#
_symmetry.space_group_name_H-M   'P 1'
#
loop_
_entity.id
_entity.type
_entity.pdbx_description
1 polymer ?
#
loop_
_entity_poly.entity_id
_entity_poly.type
_entity_poly.pdbx_seq_one_letter_code
_entity_poly.pdbx_strand_id
1 'polypeptide(L)'
;DQVVAVNQFVQGGIQFINDIRDFIKERAQIEKDYAHKLETLAKKYASRKDKKSIALSVGENALSSNQTETGASFETSTIIKAWGCLLEEIENIAKDRSSFAELLSTTVIEKIKGVISKKEESRKKHMIFAQKLISDRDKIYAEKQKAKTRYDESCIEAQNSLQKQERALDEKTLEKLKKQSLQDEVDMRNNKASFATNEHKKKYYNIDVPALND
;
A
#
# COMPACT_ATOMS: atom_id res chain seq x y z
N ASP A 1 -4.00 20.21 -8.67
CA ASP A 1 -3.62 19.64 -7.37
C ASP A 1 -2.99 18.25 -7.59
N GLN A 2 -1.68 18.22 -7.89
CA GLN A 2 -0.99 17.00 -8.35
C GLN A 2 -0.90 15.92 -7.27
N VAL A 3 -0.81 16.31 -6.00
CA VAL A 3 -0.72 15.39 -4.87
C VAL A 3 -1.96 14.49 -4.76
N VAL A 4 -3.15 15.07 -4.97
CA VAL A 4 -4.42 14.32 -4.95
C VAL A 4 -4.46 13.28 -6.08
N ALA A 5 -4.05 13.66 -7.29
CA ALA A 5 -4.03 12.75 -8.44
C ALA A 5 -3.03 11.59 -8.24
N VAL A 6 -1.82 11.88 -7.75
CA VAL A 6 -0.82 10.86 -7.44
C VAL A 6 -1.31 9.91 -6.35
N ASN A 7 -1.90 10.43 -5.27
CA ASN A 7 -2.45 9.58 -4.21
C ASN A 7 -3.59 8.67 -4.71
N GLN A 8 -4.48 9.19 -5.57
CA GLN A 8 -5.52 8.37 -6.19
C GLN A 8 -4.94 7.28 -7.08
N PHE A 9 -3.92 7.60 -7.89
CA PHE A 9 -3.21 6.60 -8.71
C PHE A 9 -2.57 5.50 -7.85
N VAL A 10 -1.85 5.87 -6.79
CA VAL A 10 -1.23 4.91 -5.86
C VAL A 10 -2.29 4.05 -5.17
N GLN A 11 -3.38 4.66 -4.71
CA GLN A 11 -4.49 3.92 -4.08
C GLN A 11 -5.15 2.95 -5.06
N GLY A 12 -5.36 3.35 -6.31
CA GLY A 12 -5.85 2.48 -7.38
C GLY A 12 -4.91 1.30 -7.64
N GLY A 13 -3.59 1.54 -7.66
CA GLY A 13 -2.59 0.47 -7.79
C GLY A 13 -2.60 -0.50 -6.61
N ILE A 14 -2.79 -0.01 -5.38
CA ILE A 14 -2.95 -0.87 -4.20
C ILE A 14 -4.23 -1.71 -4.30
N GLN A 15 -5.34 -1.12 -4.75
CA GLN A 15 -6.59 -1.85 -4.95
C GLN A 15 -6.43 -2.96 -6.00
N PHE A 16 -5.80 -2.66 -7.13
CA PHE A 16 -5.54 -3.64 -8.18
C PHE A 16 -4.69 -4.83 -7.67
N ILE A 17 -3.69 -4.57 -6.82
CA ILE A 17 -2.89 -5.64 -6.19
C ILE A 17 -3.74 -6.46 -5.19
N ASN A 18 -4.71 -5.85 -4.50
CA ASN A 18 -5.67 -6.60 -3.68
C ASN A 18 -6.54 -7.52 -4.55
N ASP A 19 -7.01 -7.05 -5.69
CA ASP A 19 -7.82 -7.87 -6.60
C ASP A 19 -7.03 -9.09 -7.11
N ILE A 20 -5.73 -8.91 -7.44
CA ILE A 20 -4.82 -10.02 -7.80
C ILE A 20 -4.68 -11.01 -6.63
N ARG A 21 -4.51 -10.51 -5.39
CA ARG A 21 -4.42 -11.38 -4.20
C ARG A 21 -5.69 -12.21 -4.04
N ASP A 22 -6.85 -11.58 -4.20
CA ASP A 22 -8.14 -12.21 -3.98
C ASP A 22 -8.43 -13.25 -5.06
N PHE A 23 -8.06 -12.98 -6.32
CA PHE A 23 -8.05 -13.99 -7.37
C PHE A 23 -7.19 -15.22 -7.00
N ILE A 24 -5.96 -15.01 -6.50
CA ILE A 24 -5.08 -16.12 -6.10
C ILE A 24 -5.66 -16.90 -4.92
N LYS A 25 -6.34 -16.21 -3.99
CA LYS A 25 -7.05 -16.82 -2.87
C LYS A 25 -8.18 -17.72 -3.35
N GLU A 26 -9.01 -17.24 -4.27
CA GLU A 26 -10.07 -18.04 -4.89
C GLU A 26 -9.50 -19.24 -5.64
N ARG A 27 -8.41 -19.05 -6.39
CA ARG A 27 -7.69 -20.14 -7.06
C ARG A 27 -7.18 -21.19 -6.07
N ALA A 28 -6.58 -20.79 -4.96
CA ALA A 28 -6.12 -21.71 -3.92
C ALA A 28 -7.28 -22.52 -3.32
N GLN A 29 -8.44 -21.90 -3.12
CA GLN A 29 -9.64 -22.58 -2.64
C GLN A 29 -10.15 -23.62 -3.65
N ILE A 30 -10.16 -23.30 -4.94
CA ILE A 30 -10.55 -24.25 -6.00
C ILE A 30 -9.63 -25.48 -6.01
N GLU A 31 -8.32 -25.28 -5.90
CA GLU A 31 -7.35 -26.39 -5.85
C GLU A 31 -7.57 -27.27 -4.60
N LYS A 32 -7.89 -26.67 -3.44
CA LYS A 32 -8.21 -27.38 -2.20
C LYS A 32 -9.49 -28.22 -2.32
N ASP A 33 -10.54 -27.65 -2.92
CA ASP A 33 -11.80 -28.36 -3.14
C ASP A 33 -11.64 -29.51 -4.13
N TYR A 34 -10.81 -29.32 -5.17
CA TYR A 34 -10.49 -30.35 -6.14
C TYR A 34 -9.69 -31.50 -5.49
N ALA A 35 -8.64 -31.18 -4.73
CA ALA A 35 -7.87 -32.15 -3.96
C ALA A 35 -8.77 -32.99 -3.04
N HIS A 36 -9.65 -32.33 -2.28
CA HIS A 36 -10.58 -33.02 -1.37
C HIS A 36 -11.56 -33.96 -2.11
N LYS A 37 -12.07 -33.53 -3.27
CA LYS A 37 -12.95 -34.37 -4.11
C LYS A 37 -12.22 -35.60 -4.64
N LEU A 38 -10.97 -35.46 -5.09
CA LEU A 38 -10.15 -36.58 -5.55
C LEU A 38 -9.82 -37.54 -4.42
N GLU A 39 -9.43 -37.04 -3.25
CA GLU A 39 -9.12 -37.84 -2.07
C GLU A 39 -10.34 -38.66 -1.63
N THR A 40 -11.51 -38.02 -1.57
CA THR A 40 -12.78 -38.69 -1.21
C THR A 40 -13.13 -39.77 -2.23
N LEU A 41 -12.93 -39.48 -3.52
CA LEU A 41 -13.18 -40.43 -4.60
C LEU A 41 -12.26 -41.66 -4.49
N ALA A 42 -10.96 -41.43 -4.35
CA ALA A 42 -9.97 -42.51 -4.24
C ALA A 42 -10.24 -43.40 -3.03
N LYS A 43 -10.43 -42.80 -1.84
CA LYS A 43 -10.73 -43.55 -0.60
C LYS A 43 -12.00 -44.40 -0.71
N LYS A 44 -13.07 -43.84 -1.30
CA LYS A 44 -14.33 -44.55 -1.52
C LYS A 44 -14.13 -45.81 -2.37
N TYR A 45 -13.33 -45.72 -3.43
CA TYR A 45 -13.12 -46.83 -4.35
C TYR A 45 -12.00 -47.78 -3.92
N ALA A 46 -11.01 -47.32 -3.14
CA ALA A 46 -10.05 -48.15 -2.45
C ALA A 46 -10.76 -49.11 -1.46
N SER A 47 -11.63 -48.58 -0.59
CA SER A 47 -12.42 -49.43 0.32
C SER A 47 -13.29 -50.46 -0.42
N ARG A 48 -13.83 -50.10 -1.59
CA ARG A 48 -14.60 -51.04 -2.43
C ARG A 48 -13.70 -52.09 -3.09
N LYS A 49 -12.51 -51.71 -3.55
CA LYS A 49 -11.51 -52.62 -4.09
C LYS A 49 -11.13 -53.65 -3.03
N ASP A 50 -10.83 -53.22 -1.81
CA ASP A 50 -10.40 -54.13 -0.73
C ASP A 50 -11.46 -55.19 -0.43
N LYS A 51 -12.73 -54.77 -0.34
CA LYS A 51 -13.87 -55.70 -0.15
C LYS A 51 -14.01 -56.69 -1.31
N LYS A 52 -13.85 -56.25 -2.56
CA LYS A 52 -13.97 -57.12 -3.75
C LYS A 52 -12.74 -58.00 -3.99
N SER A 53 -11.55 -57.53 -3.61
CA SER A 53 -10.31 -58.29 -3.72
C SER A 53 -10.37 -59.54 -2.85
N ILE A 54 -11.00 -59.44 -1.67
CA ILE A 54 -11.26 -60.59 -0.79
C ILE A 54 -12.27 -61.56 -1.42
N ALA A 55 -13.35 -61.06 -2.03
CA ALA A 55 -14.36 -61.93 -2.65
C ALA A 55 -13.86 -62.65 -3.92
N LEU A 56 -13.03 -61.97 -4.73
CA LEU A 56 -12.48 -62.50 -5.97
C LEU A 56 -11.26 -63.41 -5.75
N SER A 57 -10.61 -63.34 -4.58
CA SER A 57 -9.48 -64.20 -4.24
C SER A 57 -9.94 -65.60 -3.86
N VAL A 58 -10.95 -65.75 -3.00
CA VAL A 58 -11.28 -67.08 -2.45
C VAL A 58 -12.21 -67.92 -3.34
N GLY A 59 -12.82 -67.33 -4.38
CA GLY A 59 -13.95 -67.95 -5.08
C GLY A 59 -15.17 -68.06 -4.15
N GLU A 60 -16.37 -67.99 -4.71
CA GLU A 60 -17.62 -67.89 -3.92
C GLU A 60 -17.91 -69.12 -3.01
N ASN A 61 -17.06 -70.15 -3.04
CA ASN A 61 -17.24 -71.44 -2.34
C ASN A 61 -16.25 -71.75 -1.19
N ALA A 62 -15.29 -70.89 -0.86
CA ALA A 62 -14.27 -71.22 0.16
C ALA A 62 -14.63 -70.82 1.62
N LEU A 63 -15.88 -70.45 1.89
CA LEU A 63 -16.34 -70.16 3.27
C LEU A 63 -16.67 -71.42 4.10
N SER A 64 -16.49 -72.63 3.55
CA SER A 64 -16.90 -73.88 4.23
C SER A 64 -15.76 -74.80 4.68
N SER A 65 -14.49 -74.48 4.47
CA SER A 65 -13.41 -75.39 4.90
C SER A 65 -12.35 -74.66 5.71
N ASN A 66 -12.32 -74.98 7.00
CA ASN A 66 -11.18 -74.79 7.89
C ASN A 66 -9.87 -75.14 7.18
N GLN A 67 -9.10 -74.14 6.74
CA GLN A 67 -7.67 -74.30 6.48
C GLN A 67 -6.91 -73.10 7.03
N THR A 68 -6.38 -73.34 8.22
CA THR A 68 -5.23 -72.72 8.86
C THR A 68 -3.99 -72.81 7.97
N GLU A 69 -3.21 -71.72 7.97
CA GLU A 69 -1.76 -71.69 7.70
C GLU A 69 -1.28 -72.18 6.33
N THR A 70 -1.21 -71.28 5.35
CA THR A 70 -0.04 -71.23 4.44
C THR A 70 0.11 -69.83 3.86
N GLY A 71 1.27 -69.20 4.11
CA GLY A 71 1.67 -67.88 3.60
C GLY A 71 1.95 -67.88 2.10
N ALA A 72 0.95 -68.21 1.28
CA ALA A 72 1.02 -68.05 -0.15
C ALA A 72 0.58 -66.62 -0.50
N SER A 73 1.54 -65.81 -0.97
CA SER A 73 1.32 -64.52 -1.62
C SER A 73 0.16 -64.65 -2.60
N PHE A 74 -1.00 -64.13 -2.21
CA PHE A 74 -2.22 -64.22 -3.01
C PHE A 74 -1.98 -63.39 -4.27
N GLU A 75 -1.82 -64.04 -5.42
CA GLU A 75 -1.64 -63.34 -6.69
C GLU A 75 -2.89 -62.48 -6.96
N THR A 76 -2.82 -61.23 -6.56
CA THR A 76 -3.82 -60.23 -6.92
C THR A 76 -3.80 -60.15 -8.44
N SER A 77 -4.95 -60.47 -9.07
CA SER A 77 -5.15 -60.37 -10.52
C SER A 77 -4.51 -59.09 -11.07
N THR A 78 -3.84 -59.17 -12.22
CA THR A 78 -3.22 -58.02 -12.90
C THR A 78 -4.16 -56.83 -13.01
N ILE A 79 -5.47 -57.09 -13.15
CA ILE A 79 -6.53 -56.07 -13.19
C ILE A 79 -6.67 -55.35 -11.83
N ILE A 80 -6.65 -56.10 -10.71
CA ILE A 80 -6.74 -55.55 -9.35
C ILE A 80 -5.49 -54.71 -9.04
N LYS A 81 -4.32 -55.15 -9.49
CA LYS A 81 -3.07 -54.39 -9.36
C LYS A 81 -3.14 -53.09 -10.16
N ALA A 82 -3.49 -53.15 -11.45
CA ALA A 82 -3.64 -51.97 -12.30
C ALA A 82 -4.67 -50.97 -11.75
N TRP A 83 -5.81 -51.46 -11.25
CA TRP A 83 -6.80 -50.62 -10.57
C TRP A 83 -6.25 -49.99 -9.28
N GLY A 84 -5.43 -50.72 -8.52
CA GLY A 84 -4.71 -50.20 -7.37
C GLY A 84 -3.78 -49.04 -7.72
N CYS A 85 -2.94 -49.22 -8.75
CA CYS A 85 -2.06 -48.17 -9.24
C CYS A 85 -2.86 -46.93 -9.68
N LEU A 86 -3.98 -47.11 -10.38
CA LEU A 86 -4.81 -45.98 -10.79
C LEU A 86 -5.37 -45.21 -9.59
N LEU A 87 -5.84 -45.91 -8.54
CA LEU A 87 -6.32 -45.25 -7.32
C LEU A 87 -5.20 -44.50 -6.60
N GLU A 88 -4.01 -45.10 -6.51
CA GLU A 88 -2.82 -44.48 -5.92
C GLU A 88 -2.42 -43.20 -6.67
N GLU A 89 -2.45 -43.21 -8.00
CA GLU A 89 -2.18 -42.00 -8.80
C GLU A 89 -3.20 -40.88 -8.54
N ILE A 90 -4.48 -41.22 -8.38
CA ILE A 90 -5.49 -40.21 -8.01
C ILE A 90 -5.23 -39.63 -6.62
N GLU A 91 -4.79 -40.44 -5.66
CA GLU A 91 -4.38 -39.96 -4.33
C GLU A 91 -3.14 -39.06 -4.40
N ASN A 92 -2.16 -39.39 -5.25
CA ASN A 92 -0.98 -38.57 -5.46
C ASN A 92 -1.35 -37.22 -6.07
N ILE A 93 -2.20 -37.21 -7.10
CA ILE A 93 -2.73 -35.95 -7.66
C ILE A 93 -3.45 -35.14 -6.58
N ALA A 94 -4.27 -35.76 -5.72
CA ALA A 94 -4.93 -35.06 -4.63
C ALA A 94 -3.93 -34.39 -3.67
N LYS A 95 -2.87 -35.10 -3.26
CA LYS A 95 -1.80 -34.58 -2.38
C LYS A 95 -1.04 -33.43 -3.04
N ASP A 96 -0.71 -33.55 -4.32
CA ASP A 96 -0.01 -32.51 -5.07
C ASP A 96 -0.85 -31.23 -5.17
N ARG A 97 -2.16 -31.39 -5.42
CA ARG A 97 -3.10 -30.27 -5.51
C ARG A 97 -3.30 -29.58 -4.17
N SER A 98 -3.36 -30.34 -3.06
CA SER A 98 -3.41 -29.78 -1.72
C SER A 98 -2.14 -29.00 -1.40
N SER A 99 -0.97 -29.57 -1.67
CA SER A 99 0.34 -28.93 -1.48
C SER A 99 0.45 -27.64 -2.31
N PHE A 100 -0.06 -27.66 -3.54
CA PHE A 100 -0.08 -26.48 -4.41
C PHE A 100 -0.98 -25.37 -3.87
N ALA A 101 -2.17 -25.70 -3.35
CA ALA A 101 -3.06 -24.74 -2.70
C ALA A 101 -2.40 -24.08 -1.47
N GLU A 102 -1.67 -24.86 -0.67
CA GLU A 102 -0.89 -24.37 0.46
C GLU A 102 0.26 -23.45 0.02
N LEU A 103 0.97 -23.81 -1.06
CA LEU A 103 2.04 -22.98 -1.62
C LEU A 103 1.50 -21.63 -2.10
N LEU A 104 0.37 -21.61 -2.82
CA LEU A 104 -0.30 -20.36 -3.22
C LEU A 104 -0.63 -19.51 -1.99
N SER A 105 -1.14 -20.13 -0.94
CA SER A 105 -1.53 -19.42 0.28
C SER A 105 -0.33 -18.85 1.05
N THR A 106 0.69 -19.66 1.30
CA THR A 106 1.82 -19.30 2.17
C THR A 106 2.89 -18.49 1.46
N THR A 107 3.15 -18.77 0.18
CA THR A 107 4.27 -18.16 -0.55
C THR A 107 3.82 -17.00 -1.41
N VAL A 108 2.62 -17.05 -1.99
CA VAL A 108 2.16 -16.00 -2.91
C VAL A 108 1.28 -14.99 -2.19
N ILE A 109 0.20 -15.42 -1.53
CA ILE A 109 -0.76 -14.53 -0.87
C ILE A 109 -0.07 -13.74 0.26
N GLU A 110 0.71 -14.39 1.12
CA GLU A 110 1.40 -13.68 2.21
C GLU A 110 2.46 -12.68 1.71
N LYS A 111 3.17 -12.99 0.62
CA LYS A 111 4.11 -12.02 0.00
C LYS A 111 3.36 -10.82 -0.56
N ILE A 112 2.24 -11.04 -1.24
CA ILE A 112 1.41 -9.95 -1.77
C ILE A 112 0.85 -9.09 -0.64
N LYS A 113 0.36 -9.69 0.45
CA LYS A 113 -0.06 -8.95 1.65
C LYS A 113 1.07 -8.06 2.19
N GLY A 114 2.28 -8.60 2.30
CA GLY A 114 3.45 -7.82 2.73
C GLY A 114 3.75 -6.63 1.81
N VAL A 115 3.63 -6.80 0.49
CA VAL A 115 3.80 -5.70 -0.48
C VAL A 115 2.69 -4.65 -0.33
N ILE A 116 1.43 -5.07 -0.19
CA ILE A 116 0.29 -4.17 0.04
C ILE A 116 0.53 -3.33 1.29
N SER A 117 0.89 -3.95 2.41
CA SER A 117 1.15 -3.25 3.68
C SER A 117 2.28 -2.22 3.55
N LYS A 118 3.39 -2.58 2.89
CA LYS A 118 4.51 -1.66 2.65
C LYS A 118 4.13 -0.49 1.76
N LYS A 119 3.37 -0.75 0.68
CA LYS A 119 2.88 0.31 -0.21
C LYS A 119 1.91 1.25 0.52
N GLU A 120 1.03 0.73 1.34
CA GLU A 120 0.07 1.51 2.11
C GLU A 120 0.76 2.38 3.18
N GLU A 121 1.76 1.83 3.86
CA GLU A 121 2.59 2.59 4.81
C GLU A 121 3.36 3.72 4.10
N SER A 122 3.99 3.41 2.96
CA SER A 122 4.69 4.41 2.15
C SER A 122 3.74 5.52 1.70
N ARG A 123 2.56 5.18 1.17
CA ARG A 123 1.52 6.14 0.76
C ARG A 123 1.15 7.09 1.90
N LYS A 124 0.93 6.56 3.11
CA LYS A 124 0.61 7.37 4.29
C LYS A 124 1.73 8.34 4.66
N LYS A 125 3.00 7.89 4.63
CA LYS A 125 4.16 8.75 4.91
C LYS A 125 4.27 9.90 3.91
N HIS A 126 4.14 9.61 2.62
CA HIS A 126 4.15 10.65 1.58
C HIS A 126 3.00 11.64 1.76
N MET A 127 1.83 11.16 2.15
CA MET A 127 0.68 12.04 2.36
C MET A 127 0.83 12.98 3.56
N ILE A 128 1.38 12.47 4.67
CA ILE A 128 1.73 13.30 5.83
C ILE A 128 2.77 14.36 5.44
N PHE A 129 3.80 13.97 4.69
CA PHE A 129 4.83 14.89 4.24
C PHE A 129 4.28 15.96 3.29
N ALA A 130 3.40 15.58 2.34
CA ALA A 130 2.72 16.54 1.48
C ALA A 130 1.86 17.54 2.26
N GLN A 131 1.12 17.07 3.28
CA GLN A 131 0.34 17.95 4.14
C GLN A 131 1.22 18.93 4.92
N LYS A 132 2.39 18.48 5.38
CA LYS A 132 3.39 19.35 6.01
C LYS A 132 3.88 20.44 5.05
N LEU A 133 4.23 20.07 3.81
CA LEU A 133 4.67 21.03 2.79
C LEU A 133 3.59 22.09 2.49
N ILE A 134 2.31 21.68 2.41
CA ILE A 134 1.18 22.61 2.24
C ILE A 134 1.09 23.56 3.45
N SER A 135 1.17 23.03 4.67
CA SER A 135 1.15 23.86 5.89
C SER A 135 2.32 24.85 5.95
N ASP A 136 3.53 24.42 5.57
CA ASP A 136 4.72 25.28 5.55
C ASP A 136 4.57 26.40 4.50
N ARG A 137 4.07 26.07 3.30
CA ARG A 137 3.74 27.05 2.26
C ARG A 137 2.72 28.08 2.76
N ASP A 138 1.64 27.62 3.38
CA ASP A 138 0.56 28.51 3.86
C ASP A 138 1.06 29.42 4.98
N LYS A 139 1.91 28.91 5.87
CA LYS A 139 2.60 29.71 6.89
C LYS A 139 3.46 30.81 6.25
N ILE A 140 4.30 30.47 5.27
CA ILE A 140 5.15 31.44 4.55
C ILE A 140 4.30 32.48 3.83
N TYR A 141 3.19 32.07 3.20
CA TYR A 141 2.29 33.01 2.54
C TYR A 141 1.62 33.97 3.53
N ALA A 142 1.21 33.48 4.70
CA ALA A 142 0.69 34.32 5.77
C ALA A 142 1.74 35.30 6.32
N GLU A 143 2.97 34.85 6.53
CA GLU A 143 4.08 35.71 6.96
C GLU A 143 4.42 36.78 5.91
N LYS A 144 4.46 36.41 4.63
CA LYS A 144 4.64 37.35 3.52
C LYS A 144 3.53 38.39 3.45
N GLN A 145 2.28 37.96 3.63
CA GLN A 145 1.15 38.88 3.64
C GLN A 145 1.23 39.86 4.81
N LYS A 146 1.61 39.39 6.01
CA LYS A 146 1.85 40.27 7.18
C LYS A 146 2.99 41.25 6.94
N ALA A 147 4.10 40.80 6.34
CA ALA A 147 5.22 41.68 5.98
C ALA A 147 4.79 42.75 4.96
N LYS A 148 3.95 42.38 3.99
CA LYS A 148 3.35 43.33 3.04
C LYS A 148 2.51 44.38 3.75
N THR A 149 1.59 43.97 4.62
CA THR A 149 0.73 44.89 5.37
C THR A 149 1.56 45.89 6.18
N ARG A 150 2.60 45.43 6.89
CA ARG A 150 3.51 46.32 7.63
C ARG A 150 4.24 47.31 6.71
N TYR A 151 4.68 46.86 5.54
CA TYR A 151 5.31 47.74 4.56
C TYR A 151 4.33 48.80 4.04
N ASP A 152 3.10 48.40 3.70
CA ASP A 152 2.05 49.34 3.27
C ASP A 152 1.74 50.38 4.36
N GLU A 153 1.64 49.96 5.63
CA GLU A 153 1.46 50.84 6.80
C GLU A 153 2.63 51.82 6.97
N SER A 154 3.89 51.36 6.91
CA SER A 154 5.06 52.23 6.98
C SER A 154 5.16 53.22 5.82
N CYS A 155 4.68 52.86 4.61
CA CYS A 155 4.58 53.81 3.51
C CYS A 155 3.60 54.94 3.82
N ILE A 156 2.45 54.63 4.40
CA ILE A 156 1.45 55.62 4.81
C ILE A 156 2.02 56.53 5.92
N GLU A 157 2.71 55.96 6.90
CA GLU A 157 3.35 56.71 7.99
C GLU A 157 4.44 57.66 7.48
N ALA A 158 5.35 57.17 6.64
CA ALA A 158 6.39 58.01 6.02
C ALA A 158 5.79 59.16 5.21
N GLN A 159 4.72 58.91 4.44
CA GLN A 159 4.02 59.95 3.69
C GLN A 159 3.37 60.98 4.61
N ASN A 160 2.73 60.54 5.70
CA ASN A 160 2.12 61.43 6.69
C ASN A 160 3.17 62.28 7.41
N SER A 161 4.33 61.72 7.73
CA SER A 161 5.43 62.44 8.39
C SER A 161 6.07 63.50 7.48
N LEU A 162 6.25 63.20 6.19
CA LEU A 162 6.66 64.18 5.18
C LEU A 162 5.64 65.34 5.09
N GLN A 163 4.34 65.04 5.04
CA GLN A 163 3.31 66.06 4.95
C GLN A 163 3.25 66.95 6.21
N LYS A 164 3.52 66.39 7.40
CA LYS A 164 3.64 67.18 8.64
C LYS A 164 4.88 68.07 8.62
N GLN A 165 6.01 67.57 8.11
CA GLN A 165 7.24 68.33 7.97
C GLN A 165 7.06 69.54 7.06
N GLU A 166 6.37 69.39 5.92
CA GLU A 166 6.09 70.49 4.98
C GLU A 166 5.24 71.62 5.58
N ARG A 167 4.42 71.31 6.60
CA ARG A 167 3.51 72.27 7.24
C ARG A 167 4.08 72.92 8.51
N ALA A 168 5.33 72.66 8.86
CA ALA A 168 5.96 73.20 10.06
C ALA A 168 6.17 74.72 9.94
N LEU A 169 5.77 75.47 10.97
CA LEU A 169 5.82 76.95 10.99
C LEU A 169 7.03 77.51 11.75
N ASP A 170 7.63 76.72 12.64
CA ASP A 170 8.80 77.12 13.43
C ASP A 170 9.98 76.16 13.24
N GLU A 171 11.20 76.70 13.32
CA GLU A 171 12.44 76.01 12.96
C GLU A 171 12.78 74.84 13.92
N LYS A 172 12.44 74.98 15.21
CA LYS A 172 12.66 73.94 16.21
C LYS A 172 11.75 72.73 15.99
N THR A 173 10.49 72.97 15.65
CA THR A 173 9.51 71.92 15.30
C THR A 173 9.88 71.27 13.97
N LEU A 174 10.34 72.05 12.99
CA LEU A 174 10.81 71.53 11.71
C LEU A 174 11.99 70.55 11.88
N GLU A 175 12.97 70.87 12.73
CA GLU A 175 14.13 70.00 12.97
C GLU A 175 13.74 68.68 13.65
N LYS A 176 12.81 68.74 14.62
CA LYS A 176 12.25 67.53 15.25
C LYS A 176 11.49 66.66 14.23
N LEU A 177 10.68 67.27 13.36
CA LEU A 177 9.91 66.56 12.34
C LEU A 177 10.82 65.95 11.25
N LYS A 178 11.89 66.63 10.85
CA LYS A 178 12.93 66.08 9.96
C LYS A 178 13.54 64.80 10.51
N LYS A 179 13.89 64.79 11.80
CA LYS A 179 14.45 63.59 12.46
C LYS A 179 13.45 62.43 12.49
N GLN A 180 12.17 62.72 12.75
CA GLN A 180 11.11 61.70 12.71
C GLN A 180 10.89 61.16 11.29
N SER A 181 10.80 62.03 10.29
CA SER A 181 10.60 61.60 8.89
C SER A 181 11.75 60.73 8.37
N LEU A 182 12.99 61.01 8.78
CA LEU A 182 14.14 60.18 8.43
C LEU A 182 14.05 58.78 9.06
N GLN A 183 13.59 58.69 10.31
CA GLN A 183 13.37 57.43 11.01
C GLN A 183 12.27 56.60 10.32
N ASP A 184 11.14 57.23 10.00
CA ASP A 184 10.02 56.55 9.33
C ASP A 184 10.42 56.04 7.92
N GLU A 185 11.31 56.75 7.21
CA GLU A 185 11.85 56.32 5.92
C GLU A 185 12.81 55.11 6.05
N VAL A 186 13.61 55.07 7.12
CA VAL A 186 14.46 53.91 7.45
C VAL A 186 13.61 52.69 7.77
N ASP A 187 12.56 52.85 8.57
CA ASP A 187 11.66 51.76 8.95
C ASP A 187 10.88 51.22 7.74
N MET A 188 10.42 52.10 6.85
CA MET A 188 9.84 51.71 5.56
C MET A 188 10.82 50.88 4.70
N ARG A 189 12.10 51.29 4.59
CA ARG A 189 13.12 50.55 3.83
C ARG A 189 13.39 49.16 4.43
N ASN A 190 13.44 49.05 5.75
CA ASN A 190 13.62 47.78 6.46
C ASN A 190 12.44 46.82 6.22
N ASN A 191 11.20 47.33 6.27
CA ASN A 191 10.00 46.54 6.00
C ASN A 191 9.92 46.10 4.53
N LYS A 192 10.36 46.95 3.58
CA LYS A 192 10.45 46.60 2.16
C LYS A 192 11.40 45.43 1.91
N ALA A 193 12.57 45.46 2.53
CA ALA A 193 13.56 44.39 2.40
C ALA A 193 13.00 43.04 2.91
N SER A 194 12.26 43.08 4.01
CA SER A 194 11.65 41.88 4.62
C SER A 194 10.55 41.24 3.76
N PHE A 195 9.79 42.03 2.99
CA PHE A 195 8.74 41.54 2.10
C PHE A 195 9.27 40.90 0.80
N ALA A 196 10.43 41.33 0.31
CA ALA A 196 10.95 40.95 -1.01
C ALA A 196 11.55 39.53 -1.10
N THR A 197 11.75 38.84 0.03
CA THR A 197 12.44 37.54 0.08
C THR A 197 11.57 36.41 -0.52
N ASN A 198 11.87 36.02 -1.77
CA ASN A 198 11.08 35.06 -2.57
C ASN A 198 11.67 33.62 -2.58
N GLU A 199 12.66 33.37 -1.73
CA GLU A 199 13.50 32.16 -1.73
C GLU A 199 12.71 30.89 -1.39
N HIS A 200 11.76 30.98 -0.46
CA HIS A 200 10.90 29.87 -0.05
C HIS A 200 9.95 29.38 -1.15
N LYS A 201 9.41 30.30 -1.98
CA LYS A 201 8.57 29.93 -3.12
C LYS A 201 9.38 29.12 -4.15
N LYS A 202 10.64 29.52 -4.37
CA LYS A 202 11.54 28.85 -5.31
C LYS A 202 11.89 27.44 -4.84
N LYS A 203 12.16 27.26 -3.55
CA LYS A 203 12.43 25.92 -2.95
C LYS A 203 11.21 24.99 -3.04
N TYR A 204 10.02 25.48 -2.68
CA TYR A 204 8.80 24.67 -2.69
C TYR A 204 8.50 24.10 -4.08
N TYR A 205 8.50 24.95 -5.13
CA TYR A 205 8.12 24.51 -6.47
C TYR A 205 9.22 23.77 -7.23
N ASN A 206 10.49 24.05 -6.96
CA ASN A 206 11.60 23.52 -7.76
C ASN A 206 12.38 22.39 -7.08
N ILE A 207 12.18 22.16 -5.78
CA ILE A 207 12.89 21.14 -5.02
C ILE A 207 11.91 20.24 -4.28
N ASP A 208 11.05 20.82 -3.43
CA ASP A 208 10.23 20.02 -2.52
C ASP A 208 9.09 19.27 -3.25
N VAL A 209 8.43 19.89 -4.25
CA VAL A 209 7.38 19.24 -5.06
C VAL A 209 7.96 18.17 -6.00
N PRO A 210 9.04 18.41 -6.75
CA PRO A 210 9.69 17.35 -7.55
C PRO A 210 10.16 16.17 -6.71
N ALA A 211 10.83 16.42 -5.57
CA ALA A 211 11.34 15.35 -4.70
C ALA A 211 10.24 14.53 -4.00
N LEU A 212 9.00 15.03 -3.95
CA LEU A 212 7.83 14.28 -3.49
C LEU A 212 7.32 13.30 -4.56
N ASN A 213 7.51 13.63 -5.84
CA ASN A 213 7.00 12.87 -6.97
C ASN A 213 7.95 11.73 -7.42
N ASP A 214 9.24 11.86 -7.13
CA ASP A 214 10.26 10.80 -7.34
C ASP A 214 10.14 9.67 -6.29
#